data_AF-A0A7C7QBR5-F1
#
_entry.id   AF-A0A7C7QBR5-F1
#
_cell.length_a   1.000
_cell.length_b   1.000
_cell.length_c   1.000
_cell.angle_alpha   90.00
_cell.angle_beta   90.00
_cell.angle_gamma   90.00
#
_symmetry.space_group_name_H-M   'P 1'
#
loop_
_entity.id
_entity.type
_entity.pdbx_description
1 polymer ?
#
loop_
_entity_poly.entity_id
_entity_poly.type
_entity_poly.pdbx_seq_one_letter_code
_entity_poly.pdbx_strand_id
1 'polypeptide(L)'
;RASPRQADLMIVAGTITHKMAPQVLRIYNQMPEPKYVLAMGNCAIAGGPFPSYAVLQGADEILPVDVYVPGCPPRPEALLEGIMKLHDMVMKQSIKTVPWYR
;
A
#
# COMPACT_ATOMS: atom_id res chain seq x y z
N ARG A 1 5.36 -5.95 -11.04
CA ARG A 1 6.64 -6.05 -11.80
C ARG A 1 7.79 -6.04 -10.79
N ALA A 2 8.98 -6.58 -11.12
CA ALA A 2 10.10 -6.63 -10.18
C ALA A 2 10.78 -5.26 -9.96
N SER A 3 10.75 -4.41 -10.99
CA SER A 3 11.25 -3.03 -10.92
C SER A 3 10.11 -2.08 -10.51
N PRO A 4 10.32 -1.20 -9.51
CA PRO A 4 9.32 -0.21 -9.13
C PRO A 4 9.09 0.86 -10.21
N ARG A 5 10.07 1.10 -11.08
CA ARG A 5 9.96 2.07 -12.18
C ARG A 5 8.95 1.65 -13.26
N GLN A 6 8.56 0.38 -13.27
CA GLN A 6 7.60 -0.20 -14.20
C GLN A 6 6.35 -0.73 -13.46
N ALA A 7 6.10 -0.24 -12.25
CA ALA A 7 4.97 -0.67 -11.44
C ALA A 7 4.07 0.53 -11.11
N ASP A 8 2.78 0.33 -11.31
CA ASP A 8 1.75 1.34 -11.01
C ASP A 8 1.07 1.08 -9.64
N LEU A 9 1.28 -0.12 -9.07
CA LEU A 9 0.71 -0.53 -7.78
C LEU A 9 1.81 -1.10 -6.88
N MET A 10 1.85 -0.59 -5.64
CA MET A 10 2.66 -1.13 -4.55
C MET A 10 1.77 -1.85 -3.54
N ILE A 11 2.02 -3.15 -3.35
CA ILE A 11 1.33 -3.95 -2.33
C ILE A 11 2.25 -4.08 -1.12
N VAL A 12 1.83 -3.56 0.03
CA VAL A 12 2.50 -3.75 1.31
C VAL A 12 1.95 -5.01 1.96
N ALA A 13 2.57 -6.15 1.68
CA ALA A 13 2.12 -7.46 2.15
C ALA A 13 2.87 -7.92 3.41
N GLY A 14 2.60 -7.26 4.54
CA GLY A 14 3.14 -7.67 5.84
C GLY A 14 3.61 -6.52 6.72
N THR A 15 4.35 -6.88 7.78
CA THR A 15 4.84 -5.91 8.76
C THR A 15 5.97 -5.06 8.19
N ILE A 16 5.94 -3.76 8.49
CA ILE A 16 7.06 -2.86 8.22
C ILE A 16 7.82 -2.64 9.53
N THR A 17 9.13 -2.86 9.52
CA THR A 17 9.99 -2.51 10.66
C THR A 17 10.56 -1.11 10.48
N HIS A 18 10.90 -0.42 11.58
CA HIS A 18 11.56 0.90 11.50
C HIS A 18 12.84 0.87 10.67
N LYS A 19 13.55 -0.27 10.66
CA LYS A 19 14.74 -0.47 9.83
C LYS A 19 14.44 -0.54 8.32
N MET A 20 13.24 -1.00 7.94
CA MET A 20 12.81 -1.17 6.55
C MET A 20 12.04 0.05 6.01
N ALA A 21 11.55 0.91 6.90
CA ALA A 21 10.81 2.13 6.58
C ALA A 21 11.47 3.02 5.50
N PRO A 22 12.75 3.43 5.62
CA PRO A 22 13.34 4.32 4.61
C PRO A 22 13.51 3.65 3.24
N GLN A 23 13.70 2.33 3.19
CA GLN A 23 13.81 1.57 1.94
C GLN A 23 12.45 1.48 1.24
N VAL A 24 11.39 1.24 2.02
CA VAL A 24 10.00 1.23 1.53
C VAL A 24 9.63 2.59 0.93
N LEU A 25 9.92 3.68 1.65
CA LEU A 25 9.71 5.04 1.16
C LEU A 25 10.52 5.33 -0.12
N ARG A 26 11.77 4.86 -0.17
CA ARG A 26 12.61 5.02 -1.38
C ARG A 26 12.04 4.30 -2.59
N ILE A 27 11.51 3.09 -2.41
CA ILE A 27 10.88 2.31 -3.49
C ILE A 27 9.64 3.03 -4.01
N TYR A 28 8.79 3.53 -3.10
CA TYR A 28 7.60 4.30 -3.46
C TYR A 28 7.94 5.58 -4.24
N ASN A 29 8.99 6.30 -3.82
CA ASN A 29 9.45 7.51 -4.52
C ASN A 29 10.06 7.22 -5.90
N GLN A 30 10.45 5.97 -6.19
CA GLN A 30 10.97 5.58 -7.50
C GLN A 30 9.88 5.15 -8.49
N MET A 31 8.64 4.99 -8.04
CA MET A 31 7.50 4.66 -8.90
C MET A 31 7.03 5.90 -9.66
N PRO A 32 6.73 5.80 -10.96
CA PRO A 32 6.16 6.89 -11.73
C PRO A 32 4.69 7.14 -11.36
N GLU A 33 4.23 8.37 -11.47
CA GLU A 33 2.82 8.72 -11.42
C GLU A 33 2.13 8.28 -12.74
N PRO A 34 0.93 7.67 -12.71
CA PRO A 34 0.07 7.38 -11.56
C PRO A 34 0.52 6.16 -10.74
N LYS A 35 0.57 6.30 -9.41
CA LYS A 35 0.92 5.21 -8.48
C LYS A 35 -0.10 5.08 -7.37
N TYR A 36 -0.33 3.83 -6.96
CA TYR A 36 -1.27 3.48 -5.91
C TYR A 36 -0.64 2.54 -4.88
N VAL A 37 -1.13 2.60 -3.64
CA VAL A 37 -0.64 1.77 -2.52
C VAL A 37 -1.81 0.98 -1.92
N LEU A 38 -1.61 -0.34 -1.82
CA LEU A 38 -2.55 -1.26 -1.18
C LEU A 38 -1.88 -1.88 0.05
N ALA A 39 -2.47 -1.68 1.23
CA ALA A 39 -2.03 -2.32 2.47
C ALA A 39 -2.72 -3.66 2.64
N MET A 40 -1.93 -4.74 2.66
CA MET A 40 -2.43 -6.11 2.76
C MET A 40 -2.13 -6.69 4.15
N GLY A 41 -3.21 -6.92 4.89
CA GLY A 41 -3.20 -7.57 6.19
C GLY A 41 -2.96 -6.63 7.37
N ASN A 42 -3.36 -7.08 8.56
CA ASN A 42 -3.39 -6.25 9.76
C ASN A 42 -2.02 -5.71 10.16
N CYS A 43 -0.94 -6.41 9.83
CA CYS A 43 0.42 -5.94 10.08
C CYS A 43 0.77 -4.67 9.29
N ALA A 44 0.27 -4.54 8.06
CA ALA A 44 0.49 -3.35 7.24
C ALA A 44 -0.45 -2.20 7.63
N ILE A 45 -1.67 -2.52 8.06
CA ILE A 45 -2.70 -1.52 8.42
C ILE A 45 -2.41 -0.90 9.78
N ALA A 46 -2.13 -1.73 10.78
CA ALA A 46 -2.14 -1.34 12.19
C ALA A 46 -0.98 -1.94 13.02
N GLY A 47 0.11 -2.39 12.38
CA GLY A 47 1.22 -3.10 13.06
C GLY A 47 0.89 -4.55 13.46
N GLY A 48 -0.39 -4.94 13.43
CA GLY A 48 -0.85 -6.31 13.65
C GLY A 48 -0.68 -6.76 15.11
N PRO A 49 -0.43 -8.06 15.37
CA PRO A 49 -0.26 -8.58 16.73
C PRO A 49 1.08 -8.19 17.38
N PHE A 50 1.86 -7.29 16.75
CA PHE A 50 3.21 -6.94 17.16
C PHE A 50 3.30 -5.49 17.68
N PRO A 51 2.85 -5.21 18.92
CA PRO A 51 3.10 -3.93 19.59
C PRO A 51 4.56 -3.88 20.08
N SER A 52 5.50 -3.85 19.14
CA SER A 52 6.94 -3.92 19.40
C SER A 52 7.64 -2.64 18.96
N TYR A 53 8.69 -2.25 19.69
CA TYR A 53 9.54 -1.09 19.39
C TYR A 53 10.20 -1.15 17.99
N ALA A 54 10.25 -2.33 17.38
CA ALA A 54 10.87 -2.53 16.08
C ALA A 54 9.89 -2.36 14.90
N VAL A 55 8.58 -2.33 15.16
CA VAL A 55 7.52 -2.42 14.17
C VAL A 55 6.71 -1.12 14.10
N LEU A 56 6.49 -0.65 12.88
CA LEU A 56 5.58 0.46 12.62
C LEU A 56 4.13 0.04 12.86
N GLN A 57 3.37 0.94 13.49
CA GLN A 57 1.97 0.70 13.80
C GLN A 57 1.03 0.98 12.61
N GLY A 58 1.58 1.31 11.43
CA GLY A 58 0.83 1.39 10.18
C GLY A 58 1.73 1.80 9.02
N ALA A 59 1.39 1.33 7.82
CA ALA A 59 2.01 1.79 6.58
C ALA A 59 1.67 3.27 6.30
N ASP A 60 0.54 3.74 6.82
CA ASP A 60 0.02 5.11 6.68
C ASP A 60 0.95 6.18 7.26
N GLU A 61 1.80 5.82 8.21
CA GLU A 61 2.78 6.75 8.79
C GLU A 61 3.84 7.18 7.76
N ILE A 62 4.07 6.37 6.72
CA ILE A 62 5.15 6.57 5.75
C ILE A 62 4.62 6.77 4.34
N LEU A 63 3.54 6.07 3.98
CA LEU A 63 3.00 6.03 2.62
C LEU A 63 1.52 6.43 2.63
N PRO A 64 1.04 7.14 1.60
CA PRO A 64 -0.39 7.34 1.41
C PRO A 64 -1.02 6.04 0.92
N VAL A 65 -1.80 5.36 1.77
CA VAL A 65 -2.50 4.12 1.40
C VAL A 65 -3.87 4.43 0.80
N ASP A 66 -4.17 3.83 -0.36
CA ASP A 66 -5.45 4.02 -1.05
C ASP A 66 -6.49 2.99 -0.62
N VAL A 67 -6.05 1.73 -0.46
CA VAL A 67 -6.95 0.60 -0.14
C VAL A 67 -6.33 -0.28 0.94
N TYR A 68 -7.16 -0.63 1.92
CA TYR A 68 -6.83 -1.54 3.01
C TYR A 68 -7.55 -2.87 2.81
N VAL A 69 -6.79 -3.97 2.88
CA VAL A 69 -7.31 -5.34 2.83
C VAL A 69 -7.12 -5.98 4.21
N PRO A 70 -8.19 -6.13 5.02
CA PRO A 70 -8.09 -6.70 6.36
C PRO A 70 -7.80 -8.21 6.32
N GLY A 71 -7.04 -8.71 7.30
CA GLY A 71 -6.78 -10.14 7.52
C GLY A 71 -5.41 -10.46 8.13
N CYS A 72 -5.28 -11.64 8.75
CA CYS A 72 -4.02 -12.10 9.36
C CYS A 72 -3.91 -13.65 9.35
N PRO A 73 -3.64 -14.29 8.19
CA PRO A 73 -3.47 -13.69 6.85
C PRO A 73 -4.82 -13.40 6.16
N PRO A 74 -4.89 -12.42 5.24
CA PRO A 74 -6.08 -12.18 4.44
C PRO A 74 -6.36 -13.35 3.50
N ARG A 75 -7.64 -13.66 3.31
CA ARG A 75 -8.05 -14.69 2.35
C ARG A 75 -7.74 -14.23 0.91
N PRO A 76 -7.41 -15.14 -0.01
CA PRO A 76 -7.17 -14.79 -1.41
C PRO A 76 -8.32 -14.00 -2.04
N GLU A 77 -9.56 -14.33 -1.68
CA GLU A 77 -10.76 -13.63 -2.17
C GLU A 77 -10.82 -12.18 -1.68
N ALA A 78 -10.41 -11.92 -0.43
CA ALA A 78 -10.37 -10.57 0.12
C ALA A 78 -9.29 -9.71 -0.56
N LEU A 79 -8.17 -10.32 -0.97
CA LEU A 79 -7.16 -9.64 -1.78
C LEU A 79 -7.71 -9.27 -3.17
N LEU A 80 -8.42 -10.20 -3.82
CA LEU A 80 -9.07 -9.94 -5.10
C LEU A 80 -10.11 -8.83 -4.98
N GLU A 81 -10.92 -8.83 -3.92
CA GLU A 81 -11.89 -7.76 -3.63
C GLU A 81 -11.19 -6.41 -3.44
N GLY A 82 -10.06 -6.37 -2.72
CA GLY A 82 -9.25 -5.17 -2.58
C GLY A 82 -8.75 -4.62 -3.91
N ILE A 83 -8.29 -5.50 -4.82
CA ILE A 83 -7.84 -5.12 -6.17
C ILE A 83 -9.02 -4.64 -7.02
N MET A 84 -10.18 -5.30 -6.95
CA MET A 84 -11.38 -4.86 -7.66
C MET A 84 -11.85 -3.48 -7.17
N LYS A 85 -11.83 -3.24 -5.85
CA LYS A 85 -12.15 -1.95 -5.26
C LYS A 85 -11.18 -0.85 -5.70
N LEU A 86 -9.88 -1.16 -5.79
CA LEU A 86 -8.90 -0.23 -6.35
C LEU A 86 -9.19 0.06 -7.82
N HIS A 87 -9.51 -0.96 -8.61
CA HIS A 87 -9.86 -0.81 -10.02
C HIS A 87 -11.08 0.11 -10.22
N ASP A 88 -12.14 -0.10 -9.43
CA ASP A 88 -13.34 0.75 -9.44
C ASP A 88 -13.04 2.20 -9.05
N MET A 89 -12.11 2.40 -8.10
CA MET A 89 -11.65 3.73 -7.71
C MET A 89 -10.93 4.43 -8.86
N VAL A 90 -10.01 3.74 -9.55
CA VAL A 90 -9.27 4.27 -10.70
C VAL A 90 -10.22 4.58 -11.86
N MET A 91 -11.20 3.73 -12.14
CA MET A 91 -12.20 3.98 -13.19
C MET A 91 -13.05 5.22 -12.95
N LYS A 92 -13.31 5.56 -11.68
CA LYS A 92 -14.07 6.77 -11.30
C LYS A 92 -13.21 8.03 -11.27
N GLN A 93 -11.88 7.89 -11.23
CA GLN A 93 -10.97 9.03 -11.20
C GLN A 93 -10.92 9.73 -12.57
N SER A 94 -11.10 11.05 -12.56
CA SER A 94 -10.83 11.91 -13.70
C SER A 94 -9.47 12.58 -13.55
N ILE A 95 -8.76 12.79 -14.66
CA ILE A 95 -7.46 13.50 -14.70
C ILE A 95 -7.52 14.88 -14.01
N LYS A 96 -8.68 15.54 -14.06
CA LYS A 96 -8.85 16.85 -13.41
C LYS A 96 -8.90 16.80 -11.88
N THR A 97 -9.17 15.63 -11.30
CA THR A 97 -9.48 15.45 -9.87
C THR A 97 -8.39 14.74 -9.08
N VAL A 98 -7.40 14.13 -9.75
CA VAL A 98 -6.37 13.31 -9.09
C VAL A 98 -5.29 14.18 -8.41
N PRO A 99 -4.82 13.81 -7.20
CA PRO A 99 -3.85 14.62 -6.45
C PRO A 99 -2.50 14.84 -7.15
N TRP A 100 -2.07 13.89 -7.98
CA TRP A 100 -0.76 13.91 -8.64
C TRP A 100 -0.73 14.72 -9.94
N TYR A 101 -1.88 15.11 -10.49
CA TYR A 101 -1.95 15.94 -11.71
C TYR A 101 -1.99 17.45 -11.40
N ARG A 102 -2.13 17.82 -10.12
CA ARG A 102 -2.14 19.22 -9.66
C ARG A 102 -0.74 19.77 -9.47
#